data_AF-A0AA38HBV4-F1
#
_entry.id   AF-A0AA38HBV4-F1
#
_cell.length_a   1.000
_cell.length_b   1.000
_cell.length_c   1.000
_cell.angle_alpha   90.00
_cell.angle_beta   90.00
_cell.angle_gamma   90.00
#
_symmetry.space_group_name_H-M   'P 1'
#
loop_
_entity.id
_entity.type
_entity.pdbx_description
1 polymer ?
#
loop_
_entity_poly.entity_id
_entity_poly.type
_entity_poly.pdbx_seq_one_letter_code
_entity_poly.pdbx_strand_id
1 'polypeptide(L)'
;MRKGAGISALSRHSQTASSYSTLSSSITASQLSTLESSLSSFKDHLLVFAREHRQDIRKDPAFRHQFQKMCAAIGVDPLAGGGGPGGGGGGKGKGWWTEVLGLGEWQYELAVQVVDVCVSTKEGNGGMIAMPDLISRVERLRTGGRADTGGAEVTEEDILRSLDLLKPLAAGYTTHSIAGTTFVRSVPKELDTDQSLLLVLASDAGGRLTERGVMQTTGWSNVRARTVLEDCVMREGLGWVDEQGDERCVWVIAAVDFGS
;
A
#
# COMPACT_ATOMS: atom_id res chain seq x y z
N MET A 1 19.33 46.19 -63.77
CA MET A 1 18.31 45.82 -62.75
C MET A 1 18.69 44.47 -62.14
N ARG A 2 19.37 44.46 -60.99
CA ARG A 2 19.76 43.22 -60.27
C ARG A 2 18.55 42.74 -59.47
N LYS A 3 17.97 41.60 -59.88
CA LYS A 3 16.84 40.96 -59.18
C LYS A 3 17.32 40.46 -57.80
N GLY A 4 16.65 40.89 -56.74
CA GLY A 4 16.91 40.49 -55.36
C GLY A 4 16.59 39.01 -55.14
N ALA A 5 17.59 38.15 -55.30
CA ALA A 5 17.45 36.69 -55.12
C ALA A 5 17.38 36.25 -53.64
N GLY A 6 17.49 37.16 -52.67
CA GLY A 6 17.50 36.83 -51.24
C GLY A 6 16.15 36.93 -50.52
N ILE A 7 15.30 37.91 -50.87
CA ILE A 7 14.09 38.22 -50.08
C ILE A 7 12.93 37.27 -50.40
N SER A 8 12.74 36.89 -51.67
CA SER A 8 11.73 35.88 -52.03
C SER A 8 12.07 34.49 -51.51
N ALA A 9 13.36 34.12 -51.45
CA ALA A 9 13.77 32.84 -50.89
C ALA A 9 13.54 32.78 -49.37
N LEU A 10 13.84 33.87 -48.66
CA LEU A 10 13.59 34.00 -47.22
C LEU A 10 12.09 34.02 -46.90
N SER A 11 11.30 34.77 -47.67
CA SER A 11 9.83 34.81 -47.55
C SER A 11 9.22 33.43 -47.80
N ARG A 12 9.65 32.71 -48.85
CA ARG A 12 9.21 31.35 -49.15
C ARG A 12 9.61 30.37 -48.05
N HIS A 13 10.82 30.51 -47.49
CA HIS A 13 11.26 29.69 -46.36
C HIS A 13 10.40 29.94 -45.11
N SER A 14 10.12 31.21 -44.77
CA SER A 14 9.25 31.56 -43.64
C SER A 14 7.82 31.03 -43.82
N GLN A 15 7.26 31.15 -45.03
CA GLN A 15 5.91 30.69 -45.34
C GLN A 15 5.80 29.16 -45.31
N THR A 16 6.83 28.46 -45.81
CA THR A 16 6.94 27.00 -45.71
C THR A 16 7.06 26.55 -44.24
N ALA A 17 7.90 27.22 -43.43
CA ALA A 17 8.04 26.91 -42.00
C ALA A 17 6.72 27.12 -41.23
N SER A 18 6.01 28.22 -41.48
CA SER A 18 4.68 28.46 -40.91
C SER A 18 3.67 27.40 -41.35
N SER A 19 3.69 26.98 -42.63
CA SER A 19 2.79 25.96 -43.16
C SER A 19 3.05 24.58 -42.52
N TYR A 20 4.32 24.20 -42.36
CA TYR A 20 4.70 22.98 -41.64
C TYR A 20 4.30 23.02 -40.16
N SER A 21 4.47 24.17 -39.50
CA SER A 21 4.03 24.34 -38.11
C SER A 21 2.52 24.18 -37.97
N THR A 22 1.72 24.81 -38.83
CA THR A 22 0.26 24.70 -38.80
C THR A 22 -0.20 23.27 -39.09
N LEU A 23 0.41 22.60 -40.08
CA LEU A 23 0.12 21.21 -40.38
C LEU A 23 0.46 20.32 -39.19
N SER A 24 1.64 20.50 -38.58
CA SER A 24 2.06 19.77 -37.39
C SER A 24 1.08 19.97 -36.24
N SER A 25 0.69 21.21 -35.93
CA SER A 25 -0.31 21.50 -34.89
C SER A 25 -1.66 20.85 -35.20
N SER A 26 -2.09 20.85 -36.47
CA SER A 26 -3.36 20.22 -36.86
C SER A 26 -3.33 18.69 -36.71
N ILE A 27 -2.19 18.05 -37.04
CA ILE A 27 -2.00 16.61 -36.87
C ILE A 27 -1.96 16.26 -35.37
N THR A 28 -1.26 17.05 -34.56
CA THR A 28 -1.25 16.84 -33.10
C THR A 28 -2.64 17.01 -32.51
N ALA A 29 -3.40 18.03 -32.93
CA ALA A 29 -4.76 18.25 -32.46
C ALA A 29 -5.70 17.08 -32.86
N SER A 30 -5.60 16.55 -34.08
CA SER A 30 -6.40 15.41 -34.50
C SER A 30 -6.03 14.14 -33.74
N GLN A 31 -4.74 13.88 -33.51
CA GLN A 31 -4.27 12.77 -32.68
C GLN A 31 -4.78 12.88 -31.24
N LEU A 32 -4.73 14.07 -30.63
CA LEU A 32 -5.27 14.31 -29.28
C LEU A 32 -6.77 14.03 -29.23
N SER A 33 -7.56 14.54 -30.18
CA SER A 33 -9.01 14.29 -30.22
C SER A 33 -9.34 12.79 -30.41
N THR A 34 -8.53 12.07 -31.18
CA THR A 34 -8.69 10.63 -31.38
C THR A 34 -8.38 9.86 -30.10
N LEU A 35 -7.32 10.26 -29.39
CA LEU A 35 -6.92 9.67 -28.12
C LEU A 35 -7.96 9.93 -27.04
N GLU A 36 -8.50 11.15 -26.94
CA GLU A 36 -9.59 11.50 -26.03
C GLU A 36 -10.84 10.64 -26.28
N SER A 37 -11.24 10.48 -27.54
CA SER A 37 -12.37 9.61 -27.91
C SER A 37 -12.09 8.13 -27.56
N SER A 38 -10.86 7.67 -27.75
CA SER A 38 -10.45 6.29 -27.47
C SER A 38 -10.44 6.03 -25.96
N LEU A 39 -9.92 6.96 -25.16
CA LEU A 39 -9.96 6.89 -23.70
C LEU A 39 -11.39 6.93 -23.16
N SER A 40 -12.27 7.77 -23.74
CA SER A 40 -13.68 7.80 -23.34
C SER A 40 -14.38 6.48 -23.63
N SER A 41 -14.20 5.94 -24.85
CA SER A 41 -14.78 4.64 -25.23
C SER A 41 -14.25 3.52 -24.34
N PHE A 42 -12.94 3.48 -24.09
CA PHE A 42 -12.34 2.48 -23.21
C PHE A 42 -12.89 2.57 -21.78
N LYS A 43 -13.02 3.79 -21.26
CA LYS A 43 -13.63 4.06 -19.96
C LYS A 43 -15.05 3.51 -19.86
N ASP A 44 -15.88 3.72 -20.87
CA ASP A 44 -17.26 3.23 -20.88
C ASP A 44 -17.33 1.70 -20.93
N HIS A 45 -16.45 1.05 -21.70
CA HIS A 45 -16.36 -0.41 -21.72
C HIS A 45 -15.90 -0.98 -20.37
N LEU A 46 -14.90 -0.38 -19.74
CA LEU A 46 -14.40 -0.84 -18.44
C LEU A 46 -15.46 -0.69 -17.34
N LEU A 47 -16.34 0.30 -17.44
CA LEU A 47 -17.51 0.41 -16.56
C LEU A 47 -18.50 -0.72 -16.71
N VAL A 48 -18.89 -1.01 -17.95
CA VAL A 48 -19.83 -2.09 -18.23
C VAL A 48 -19.25 -3.40 -17.72
N PHE A 49 -17.99 -3.66 -18.06
CA PHE A 49 -17.24 -4.83 -17.59
C PHE A 49 -17.24 -4.95 -16.06
N ALA A 50 -16.89 -3.88 -15.35
CA ALA A 50 -16.81 -3.91 -13.90
C ALA A 50 -18.17 -4.04 -13.21
N ARG A 51 -19.26 -3.55 -13.85
CA ARG A 51 -20.63 -3.76 -13.36
C ARG A 51 -21.08 -5.20 -13.53
N GLU A 52 -20.83 -5.79 -14.70
CA GLU A 52 -21.19 -7.18 -15.00
C GLU A 52 -20.42 -8.16 -14.13
N HIS A 53 -19.13 -7.89 -13.90
CA HIS A 53 -18.23 -8.79 -13.17
C HIS A 53 -17.96 -8.37 -11.72
N ARG A 54 -18.81 -7.53 -11.12
CA ARG A 54 -18.58 -7.00 -9.76
C ARG A 54 -18.38 -8.09 -8.71
N GLN A 55 -19.18 -9.15 -8.76
CA GLN A 55 -19.07 -10.25 -7.79
C GLN A 55 -17.80 -11.06 -8.00
N ASP A 56 -17.40 -11.26 -9.26
CA ASP A 56 -16.19 -11.98 -9.63
C ASP A 56 -14.95 -11.22 -9.17
N ILE A 57 -14.90 -9.90 -9.42
CA ILE A 57 -13.82 -9.00 -8.94
C ILE A 57 -13.72 -9.05 -7.41
N ARG A 58 -14.86 -9.17 -6.71
CA ARG A 58 -14.88 -9.28 -5.25
C ARG A 58 -14.42 -10.66 -4.79
N LYS A 59 -14.82 -11.75 -5.44
CA LYS A 59 -14.53 -13.11 -4.94
C LYS A 59 -13.12 -13.60 -5.29
N ASP A 60 -12.65 -13.33 -6.50
CA ASP A 60 -11.38 -13.84 -7.03
C ASP A 60 -10.28 -12.77 -6.89
N PRO A 61 -9.25 -12.99 -6.04
CA PRO A 61 -8.15 -12.05 -5.89
C PRO A 61 -7.30 -11.87 -7.15
N ALA A 62 -7.08 -12.93 -7.94
CA ALA A 62 -6.27 -12.84 -9.15
C ALA A 62 -6.98 -11.98 -10.20
N PHE A 63 -8.29 -12.16 -10.35
CA PHE A 63 -9.09 -11.33 -11.23
C PHE A 63 -9.18 -9.88 -10.72
N ARG A 64 -9.32 -9.67 -9.41
CA ARG A 64 -9.27 -8.36 -8.77
C ARG A 64 -7.97 -7.61 -9.09
N HIS A 65 -6.83 -8.28 -8.96
CA HIS A 65 -5.52 -7.72 -9.27
C HIS A 65 -5.41 -7.30 -10.73
N GLN A 66 -5.82 -8.19 -11.65
CA GLN A 66 -5.74 -7.90 -13.07
C GLN A 66 -6.63 -6.71 -13.46
N PHE A 67 -7.83 -6.63 -12.89
CA PHE A 67 -8.73 -5.49 -13.05
C PHE A 67 -8.09 -4.17 -12.58
N GLN A 68 -7.41 -4.21 -11.44
CA GLN A 68 -6.72 -3.04 -10.89
C GLN A 68 -5.51 -2.62 -11.72
N LYS A 69 -4.72 -3.58 -12.24
CA LYS A 69 -3.62 -3.27 -13.17
C LYS A 69 -4.11 -2.55 -14.42
N MET A 70 -5.26 -2.96 -14.96
CA MET A 70 -5.88 -2.28 -16.10
C MET A 70 -6.27 -0.83 -15.76
N CYS A 71 -6.84 -0.62 -14.57
CA CYS A 71 -7.18 0.72 -14.09
C CYS A 71 -5.91 1.59 -13.94
N ALA A 72 -4.89 1.07 -13.27
CA ALA A 72 -3.64 1.80 -13.00
C ALA A 72 -2.89 2.16 -14.30
N ALA A 73 -2.89 1.30 -15.31
CA ALA A 73 -2.25 1.55 -16.60
C ALA A 73 -2.78 2.81 -17.33
N ILE A 74 -3.99 3.25 -16.99
CA ILE A 74 -4.66 4.39 -17.60
C ILE A 74 -4.58 5.64 -16.70
N GLY A 75 -3.86 5.54 -15.58
CA GLY A 75 -3.79 6.60 -14.57
C GLY A 75 -5.09 6.74 -13.79
N VAL A 76 -5.88 5.67 -13.76
CA VAL A 76 -7.15 5.61 -13.05
C VAL A 76 -6.96 4.81 -11.76
N ASP A 77 -7.35 5.41 -10.64
CA ASP A 77 -7.47 4.69 -9.38
C ASP A 77 -8.95 4.32 -9.14
N PRO A 78 -9.30 3.02 -9.11
CA PRO A 78 -10.67 2.57 -8.82
C PRO A 78 -11.09 2.81 -7.37
N LEU A 79 -10.13 3.11 -6.49
CA LEU A 79 -10.28 3.32 -5.05
C LEU A 79 -10.21 4.78 -4.62
N ALA A 80 -9.79 5.69 -5.50
CA ALA A 80 -9.77 7.13 -5.25
C ALA A 80 -11.21 7.66 -5.14
N GLY A 81 -11.79 7.53 -3.94
CA GLY A 81 -12.96 8.29 -3.53
C GLY A 81 -12.64 9.78 -3.66
N GLY A 82 -13.59 10.55 -4.18
CA GLY A 82 -13.41 11.98 -4.38
C GLY A 82 -13.06 12.69 -3.07
N GLY A 83 -11.83 13.20 -2.97
CA GLY A 83 -11.44 14.17 -1.94
C GLY A 83 -10.21 13.77 -1.13
N GLY A 84 -9.02 13.94 -1.69
CA GLY A 84 -7.79 14.11 -0.91
C GLY A 84 -7.43 15.59 -0.79
N PRO A 85 -7.13 16.13 0.41
CA PRO A 85 -6.65 17.49 0.60
C PRO A 85 -5.17 17.57 0.19
N GLY A 86 -4.94 17.61 -1.12
CA GLY A 86 -3.60 17.71 -1.72
C GLY A 86 -3.61 17.98 -3.22
N GLY A 87 -4.79 18.15 -3.83
CA GLY A 87 -4.98 18.45 -5.25
C GLY A 87 -4.64 19.89 -5.60
N GLY A 88 -3.37 20.26 -5.47
CA GLY A 88 -2.82 21.44 -6.14
C GLY A 88 -2.55 21.11 -7.60
N GLY A 89 -3.46 21.45 -8.51
CA GLY A 89 -3.22 21.44 -9.95
C GLY A 89 -4.35 20.82 -10.75
N GLY A 90 -5.09 21.66 -11.47
CA GLY A 90 -6.33 21.33 -12.18
C GLY A 90 -6.29 20.10 -13.10
N GLY A 91 -7.39 19.36 -13.10
CA GLY A 91 -7.68 18.32 -14.08
C GLY A 91 -8.79 17.39 -13.61
N LYS A 92 -9.91 17.37 -14.32
CA LYS A 92 -11.09 16.53 -14.09
C LYS A 92 -10.74 15.06 -13.82
N GLY A 93 -10.75 14.65 -12.56
CA GLY A 93 -10.56 13.25 -12.15
C GLY A 93 -11.24 12.94 -10.82
N LYS A 94 -12.40 13.57 -10.56
CA LYS A 94 -13.27 13.26 -9.40
C LYS A 94 -13.55 11.76 -9.39
N GLY A 95 -13.51 11.14 -8.20
CA GLY A 95 -13.68 9.71 -7.89
C GLY A 95 -14.94 9.04 -8.42
N TRP A 96 -15.04 8.98 -9.74
CA TRP A 96 -16.21 8.54 -10.46
C TRP A 96 -16.27 7.00 -10.53
N TRP A 97 -15.12 6.31 -10.43
CA TRP A 97 -15.09 4.84 -10.36
C TRP A 97 -15.63 4.30 -9.04
N THR A 98 -15.34 4.97 -7.92
CA THR A 98 -15.85 4.59 -6.60
C THR A 98 -17.38 4.66 -6.55
N GLU A 99 -17.94 5.74 -7.08
CA GLU A 99 -19.39 5.98 -7.16
C GLU A 99 -20.09 5.07 -8.17
N VAL A 100 -19.45 4.77 -9.30
CA VAL A 100 -20.08 4.01 -10.39
C VAL A 100 -19.90 2.49 -10.27
N LEU A 101 -18.82 2.01 -9.64
CA LEU A 101 -18.51 0.58 -9.52
C LEU A 101 -18.78 -0.01 -8.14
N GLY A 102 -18.90 0.82 -7.09
CA GLY A 102 -19.01 0.39 -5.68
C GLY A 102 -17.97 -0.67 -5.27
N LEU A 103 -16.83 -0.72 -5.97
CA LEU A 103 -15.67 -1.52 -5.60
C LEU A 103 -14.92 -0.87 -4.43
N GLY A 104 -15.01 0.46 -4.28
CA GLY A 104 -14.48 1.17 -3.11
C GLY A 104 -15.15 0.78 -1.80
N GLU A 105 -16.45 0.45 -1.81
CA GLU A 105 -17.18 0.03 -0.60
C GLU A 105 -16.52 -1.18 0.08
N TRP A 106 -16.15 -2.20 -0.69
CA TRP A 106 -15.47 -3.38 -0.16
C TRP A 106 -14.09 -3.05 0.41
N GLN A 107 -13.34 -2.17 -0.28
CA GLN A 107 -12.03 -1.75 0.16
C GLN A 107 -12.10 -0.87 1.43
N TYR A 108 -13.11 0.00 1.54
CA TYR A 108 -13.35 0.79 2.74
C TYR A 108 -13.76 -0.11 3.92
N GLU A 109 -14.61 -1.10 3.68
CA GLU A 109 -14.95 -2.12 4.67
C GLU A 109 -13.69 -2.85 5.16
N LEU A 110 -12.84 -3.31 4.22
CA LEU A 110 -11.57 -3.95 4.55
C LEU A 110 -10.66 -3.02 5.35
N ALA A 111 -10.56 -1.75 4.97
CA ALA A 111 -9.75 -0.76 5.70
C ALA A 111 -10.22 -0.59 7.15
N VAL A 112 -11.54 -0.55 7.40
CA VAL A 112 -12.09 -0.50 8.76
C VAL A 112 -11.77 -1.78 9.53
N GLN A 113 -11.85 -2.95 8.90
CA GLN A 113 -11.49 -4.23 9.53
C GLN A 113 -10.01 -4.31 9.89
N VAL A 114 -9.12 -3.80 9.02
CA VAL A 114 -7.69 -3.68 9.31
C VAL A 114 -7.45 -2.77 10.52
N VAL A 115 -8.14 -1.63 10.58
CA VAL A 115 -8.06 -0.72 11.74
C VAL A 115 -8.51 -1.43 13.02
N ASP A 116 -9.63 -2.15 12.99
CA ASP A 116 -10.16 -2.86 14.16
C ASP A 116 -9.20 -3.94 14.68
N VAL A 117 -8.60 -4.73 13.78
CA VAL A 117 -7.57 -5.71 14.16
C VAL A 117 -6.34 -5.01 14.74
N CYS A 118 -5.86 -3.93 14.12
CA CYS A 118 -4.72 -3.18 14.63
C CYS A 118 -4.98 -2.53 16.00
N VAL A 119 -6.20 -2.08 16.28
CA VAL A 119 -6.59 -1.49 17.57
C VAL A 119 -6.75 -2.57 18.64
N SER A 120 -7.46 -3.65 18.34
CA SER A 120 -7.73 -4.75 19.28
C SER A 120 -6.47 -5.54 19.67
N THR A 121 -5.46 -5.59 18.80
CA THR A 121 -4.20 -6.30 19.07
C THR A 121 -3.12 -5.43 19.72
N LYS A 122 -3.30 -4.11 19.72
CA LYS A 122 -2.31 -3.13 20.17
C LYS A 122 -1.77 -3.39 21.57
N GLU A 123 -2.63 -3.75 22.52
CA GLU A 123 -2.21 -4.02 23.90
C GLU A 123 -1.34 -5.27 24.04
N GLY A 124 -1.52 -6.24 23.14
CA GLY A 124 -0.76 -7.49 23.17
C GLY A 124 0.57 -7.43 22.41
N ASN A 125 0.60 -6.72 21.27
CA ASN A 125 1.74 -6.71 20.34
C ASN A 125 2.44 -5.36 20.20
N GLY A 126 2.09 -4.35 21.01
CA GLY A 126 2.71 -3.03 20.97
C GLY A 126 2.36 -2.20 19.72
N GLY A 127 1.35 -2.62 18.95
CA GLY A 127 0.97 -1.97 17.69
C GLY A 127 1.83 -2.39 16.50
N MET A 128 2.42 -3.59 16.55
CA MET A 128 3.12 -4.20 15.42
C MET A 128 2.57 -5.60 15.16
N ILE A 129 2.20 -5.88 13.92
CA ILE A 129 1.63 -7.15 13.52
C ILE A 129 2.23 -7.63 12.19
N ALA A 130 2.55 -8.93 12.10
CA ALA A 130 2.99 -9.54 10.86
C ALA A 130 1.83 -9.58 9.85
N MET A 131 2.12 -9.41 8.56
CA MET A 131 1.11 -9.43 7.50
C MET A 131 0.30 -10.74 7.47
N PRO A 132 0.90 -11.94 7.59
CA PRO A 132 0.14 -13.20 7.63
C PRO A 132 -0.84 -13.27 8.80
N ASP A 133 -0.42 -12.79 9.98
CA ASP A 133 -1.26 -12.72 11.18
C ASP A 133 -2.41 -11.73 11.00
N LEU A 134 -2.14 -10.58 10.40
CA LEU A 134 -3.14 -9.56 10.10
C LEU A 134 -4.21 -10.12 9.15
N ILE A 135 -3.79 -10.75 8.05
CA ILE A 135 -4.69 -11.39 7.08
C ILE A 135 -5.55 -12.43 7.79
N SER A 136 -4.93 -13.36 8.53
CA SER A 136 -5.63 -14.43 9.25
C SER A 136 -6.66 -13.90 10.25
N ARG A 137 -6.33 -12.81 10.97
CA ARG A 137 -7.25 -12.17 11.93
C ARG A 137 -8.39 -11.43 11.23
N VAL A 138 -8.11 -10.74 10.12
CA VAL A 138 -9.14 -10.07 9.31
C VAL A 138 -10.09 -11.09 8.70
N GLU A 139 -9.57 -12.18 8.14
CA GLU A 139 -10.40 -13.26 7.59
C GLU A 139 -11.28 -13.90 8.67
N ARG A 140 -10.71 -14.17 9.85
CA ARG A 140 -11.47 -14.68 11.01
C ARG A 140 -12.58 -13.72 11.45
N LEU A 141 -12.34 -12.41 11.41
CA LEU A 141 -13.33 -11.39 11.73
C LEU A 141 -14.48 -11.40 10.70
N ARG A 142 -14.16 -11.56 9.42
CA ARG A 142 -15.14 -11.60 8.32
C ARG A 142 -15.98 -12.87 8.30
N THR A 143 -15.41 -14.01 8.66
CA THR A 143 -16.11 -15.30 8.70
C THR A 143 -16.80 -15.57 10.04
N GLY A 144 -16.62 -14.70 11.03
CA GLY A 144 -17.11 -14.93 12.40
C GLY A 144 -16.52 -16.19 13.05
N GLY A 145 -15.29 -16.54 12.68
CA GLY A 145 -14.61 -17.75 13.17
C GLY A 145 -15.10 -19.07 12.55
N ARG A 146 -15.89 -19.03 11.47
CA ARG A 146 -16.29 -20.23 10.74
C ARG A 146 -15.30 -20.52 9.62
N ALA A 147 -14.76 -21.74 9.59
CA ALA A 147 -14.00 -22.23 8.46
C ALA A 147 -14.95 -22.33 7.26
N ASP A 148 -14.67 -21.55 6.22
CA ASP A 148 -15.37 -21.55 4.94
C ASP A 148 -16.81 -20.97 4.93
N THR A 149 -16.89 -19.65 4.76
CA THR A 149 -18.15 -18.96 4.43
C THR A 149 -18.02 -18.13 3.16
N GLY A 150 -17.38 -18.66 2.10
CA GLY A 150 -17.45 -18.08 0.74
C GLY A 150 -17.13 -16.58 0.65
N GLY A 151 -16.41 -16.04 1.63
CA GLY A 151 -16.04 -14.65 1.72
C GLY A 151 -14.94 -14.36 0.70
N ALA A 152 -14.92 -13.16 0.17
CA ALA A 152 -13.84 -12.68 -0.68
C ALA A 152 -12.48 -12.92 -0.01
N GLU A 153 -11.59 -13.70 -0.61
CA GLU A 153 -10.24 -13.93 -0.10
C GLU A 153 -9.47 -12.58 -0.05
N VAL A 154 -8.69 -12.41 1.03
CA VAL A 154 -7.96 -11.18 1.33
C VAL A 154 -6.48 -11.43 1.10
N THR A 155 -5.87 -10.66 0.20
CA THR A 155 -4.44 -10.76 -0.10
C THR A 155 -3.65 -9.65 0.58
N GLU A 156 -2.33 -9.83 0.67
CA GLU A 156 -1.41 -8.78 1.15
C GLU A 156 -1.56 -7.47 0.36
N GLU A 157 -1.75 -7.55 -0.96
CA GLU A 157 -1.97 -6.36 -1.80
C GLU A 157 -3.27 -5.62 -1.43
N ASP A 158 -4.32 -6.34 -1.02
CA ASP A 158 -5.56 -5.72 -0.55
C ASP A 158 -5.36 -4.98 0.78
N ILE A 159 -4.53 -5.53 1.67
CA ILE A 159 -4.17 -4.87 2.93
C ILE A 159 -3.34 -3.62 2.66
N LEU A 160 -2.30 -3.71 1.82
CA LEU A 160 -1.45 -2.57 1.46
C LEU A 160 -2.28 -1.43 0.86
N ARG A 161 -3.20 -1.73 -0.05
CA ARG A 161 -4.15 -0.74 -0.60
C ARG A 161 -5.07 -0.15 0.47
N SER A 162 -5.50 -0.96 1.43
CA SER A 162 -6.30 -0.46 2.57
C SER A 162 -5.52 0.52 3.43
N LEU A 163 -4.23 0.24 3.68
CA LEU A 163 -3.35 1.17 4.39
C LEU A 163 -3.11 2.46 3.62
N ASP A 164 -3.00 2.38 2.28
CA ASP A 164 -2.90 3.57 1.43
C ASP A 164 -4.14 4.46 1.52
N LEU A 165 -5.34 3.87 1.61
CA LEU A 165 -6.58 4.61 1.84
C LEU A 165 -6.63 5.31 3.20
N LEU A 166 -5.90 4.80 4.21
CA LEU A 166 -5.85 5.39 5.55
C LEU A 166 -4.82 6.52 5.66
N LYS A 167 -3.90 6.68 4.70
CA LYS A 167 -2.86 7.73 4.70
C LYS A 167 -3.41 9.15 4.90
N PRO A 168 -4.51 9.58 4.23
CA PRO A 168 -5.07 10.92 4.41
C PRO A 168 -5.55 11.22 5.83
N LEU A 169 -5.85 10.18 6.63
CA LEU A 169 -6.26 10.34 8.04
C LEU A 169 -5.08 10.63 8.96
N ALA A 170 -3.84 10.54 8.47
CA ALA A 170 -2.61 10.71 9.24
C ALA A 170 -2.56 9.83 10.52
N ALA A 171 -3.18 8.64 10.45
CA ALA A 171 -3.29 7.73 11.60
C ALA A 171 -1.98 6.99 11.96
N GLY A 172 -0.90 7.19 11.18
CA GLY A 172 0.43 6.67 11.51
C GLY A 172 0.68 5.22 11.11
N TYR A 173 -0.12 4.66 10.20
CA TYR A 173 0.11 3.31 9.68
C TYR A 173 1.34 3.28 8.77
N THR A 174 2.30 2.43 9.07
CA THR A 174 3.51 2.21 8.26
C THR A 174 3.76 0.73 8.04
N THR A 175 4.42 0.39 6.94
CA THR A 175 4.85 -0.98 6.64
C THR A 175 6.36 -1.08 6.70
N HIS A 176 6.85 -2.17 7.30
CA HIS A 176 8.27 -2.46 7.45
C HIS A 176 8.54 -3.89 6.99
N SER A 177 9.52 -4.10 6.11
CA SER A 177 9.97 -5.45 5.77
C SER A 177 11.13 -5.83 6.67
N ILE A 178 10.96 -6.90 7.47
CA ILE A 178 11.95 -7.37 8.44
C ILE A 178 12.12 -8.87 8.22
N ALA A 179 13.35 -9.32 7.97
CA ALA A 179 13.68 -10.73 7.76
C ALA A 179 12.82 -11.44 6.68
N GLY A 180 12.36 -10.72 5.66
CA GLY A 180 11.51 -11.26 4.59
C GLY A 180 10.00 -11.26 4.88
N THR A 181 9.59 -10.89 6.10
CA THR A 181 8.17 -10.73 6.48
C THR A 181 7.79 -9.25 6.50
N THR A 182 6.66 -8.91 5.88
CA THR A 182 6.08 -7.57 5.98
C THR A 182 5.35 -7.41 7.31
N PHE A 183 5.67 -6.36 8.05
CA PHE A 183 5.00 -5.96 9.28
C PHE A 183 4.22 -4.68 9.08
N VAL A 184 3.02 -4.62 9.64
CA VAL A 184 2.20 -3.42 9.72
C VAL A 184 2.33 -2.83 11.12
N ARG A 185 2.71 -1.56 11.19
CA ARG A 185 2.76 -0.78 12.42
C ARG A 185 1.56 0.16 12.47
N SER A 186 0.87 0.20 13.61
CA SER A 186 -0.33 1.02 13.84
C SER A 186 -0.12 2.16 14.83
N VAL A 187 1.12 2.39 15.28
CA VAL A 187 1.49 3.43 16.23
C VAL A 187 2.49 4.42 15.63
N PRO A 188 2.30 5.74 15.81
CA PRO A 188 3.11 6.80 15.19
C PRO A 188 4.43 7.01 15.92
N LYS A 189 5.29 5.99 15.91
CA LYS A 189 6.64 6.05 16.46
C LYS A 189 7.58 5.42 15.44
N GLU A 190 8.83 5.87 15.38
CA GLU A 190 9.82 5.30 14.49
C GLU A 190 10.47 4.06 15.13
N LEU A 191 10.95 3.13 14.31
CA LEU A 191 11.79 2.04 14.80
C LEU A 191 13.23 2.52 14.76
N ASP A 192 13.91 2.45 15.90
CA ASP A 192 15.35 2.65 15.92
C ASP A 192 16.06 1.43 15.30
N THR A 193 17.32 1.61 14.93
CA THR A 193 18.22 0.58 14.40
C THR A 193 18.28 -0.62 15.34
N ASP A 194 18.39 -0.38 16.65
CA ASP A 194 18.48 -1.43 17.66
C ASP A 194 17.18 -2.24 17.76
N GLN A 195 16.03 -1.58 17.64
CA GLN A 195 14.71 -2.22 17.64
C GLN A 195 14.50 -3.07 16.38
N SER A 196 14.92 -2.55 15.24
CA SER A 196 14.88 -3.28 13.96
C SER A 196 15.74 -4.54 14.03
N LEU A 197 16.92 -4.44 14.64
CA LEU A 197 17.83 -5.58 14.85
C LEU A 197 17.24 -6.62 15.80
N LEU A 198 16.62 -6.20 16.92
CA LEU A 198 15.91 -7.12 17.81
C LEU A 198 14.78 -7.86 17.08
N LEU A 199 14.03 -7.19 16.21
CA LEU A 199 12.95 -7.83 15.45
C LEU A 199 13.47 -8.87 14.47
N VAL A 200 14.61 -8.61 13.81
CA VAL A 200 15.30 -9.61 12.97
C VAL A 200 15.71 -10.82 13.81
N LEU A 201 16.39 -10.60 14.95
CA LEU A 201 16.81 -11.67 15.83
C LEU A 201 15.63 -12.48 16.39
N ALA A 202 14.53 -11.79 16.72
CA ALA A 202 13.32 -12.44 17.20
C ALA A 202 12.69 -13.29 16.10
N SER A 203 12.65 -12.80 14.86
CA SER A 203 12.14 -13.57 13.71
C SER A 203 12.93 -14.86 13.52
N ASP A 204 14.26 -14.82 13.66
CA ASP A 204 15.12 -16.02 13.54
C ASP A 204 14.98 -16.99 14.72
N ALA A 205 14.70 -16.46 15.91
CA ALA A 205 14.60 -17.23 17.16
C ALA A 205 13.16 -17.66 17.53
N GLY A 206 12.18 -17.47 16.64
CA GLY A 206 10.77 -17.79 16.91
C GLY A 206 10.13 -16.92 18.00
N GLY A 207 10.55 -15.66 18.08
CA GLY A 207 10.06 -14.65 19.01
C GLY A 207 10.79 -14.58 20.34
N ARG A 208 11.55 -15.62 20.73
CA ARG A 208 12.22 -15.67 22.04
C ARG A 208 13.64 -15.10 21.99
N LEU A 209 13.90 -14.09 22.80
CA LEU A 209 15.21 -13.47 22.95
C LEU A 209 15.74 -13.59 24.38
N THR A 210 17.05 -13.88 24.51
CA THR A 210 17.78 -13.85 25.78
C THR A 210 18.86 -12.78 25.71
N GLU A 211 19.21 -12.19 26.86
CA GLU A 211 20.26 -11.18 26.92
C GLU A 211 21.58 -11.73 26.38
N ARG A 212 21.95 -12.95 26.79
CA ARG A 212 23.14 -13.63 26.30
C ARG A 212 23.09 -13.90 24.79
N GLY A 213 21.94 -14.33 24.27
CA GLY A 213 21.75 -14.56 22.83
C GLY A 213 21.91 -13.30 22.01
N VAL A 214 21.30 -12.19 22.44
CA VAL A 214 21.43 -10.90 21.75
C VAL A 214 22.88 -10.42 21.78
N MET A 215 23.57 -10.52 22.92
CA MET A 215 24.98 -10.14 23.04
C MET A 215 25.89 -10.94 22.09
N GLN A 216 25.67 -12.25 21.99
CA GLN A 216 26.49 -13.12 21.14
C GLN A 216 26.33 -12.80 19.66
N THR A 217 25.11 -12.50 19.21
CA THR A 217 24.85 -12.23 17.79
C THR A 217 25.21 -10.80 17.38
N THR A 218 25.01 -9.82 18.28
CA THR A 218 25.21 -8.39 17.97
C THR A 218 26.57 -7.83 18.39
N GLY A 219 27.27 -8.52 19.31
CA GLY A 219 28.46 -8.00 19.96
C GLY A 219 28.20 -6.84 20.93
N TRP A 220 26.94 -6.60 21.32
CA TRP A 220 26.60 -5.51 22.23
C TRP A 220 27.10 -5.73 23.65
N SER A 221 27.35 -4.62 24.35
CA SER A 221 27.64 -4.65 25.78
C SER A 221 26.42 -5.14 26.56
N ASN A 222 26.67 -5.77 27.72
CA ASN A 222 25.62 -6.24 28.61
C ASN A 222 24.59 -5.14 28.94
N VAL A 223 25.08 -3.95 29.29
CA VAL A 223 24.21 -2.79 29.58
C VAL A 223 23.34 -2.42 28.39
N ARG A 224 23.89 -2.37 27.16
CA ARG A 224 23.11 -2.03 25.96
C ARG A 224 22.06 -3.09 25.65
N ALA A 225 22.45 -4.37 25.66
CA ALA A 225 21.52 -5.47 25.40
C ALA A 225 20.36 -5.47 26.39
N ARG A 226 20.65 -5.29 27.68
CA ARG A 226 19.64 -5.18 28.73
C ARG A 226 18.72 -3.98 28.53
N THR A 227 19.27 -2.78 28.32
CA THR A 227 18.47 -1.56 28.13
C THR A 227 17.56 -1.69 26.90
N VAL A 228 18.08 -2.20 25.80
CA VAL A 228 17.30 -2.35 24.56
C VAL A 228 16.18 -3.40 24.71
N LEU A 229 16.43 -4.49 25.43
CA LEU A 229 15.38 -5.48 25.78
C LEU A 229 14.35 -4.92 26.76
N GLU A 230 14.77 -4.16 27.77
CA GLU A 230 13.87 -3.49 28.71
C GLU A 230 13.01 -2.42 28.00
N ASP A 231 13.60 -1.63 27.10
CA ASP A 231 12.89 -0.63 26.30
C ASP A 231 11.88 -1.29 25.35
N CYS A 232 12.24 -2.42 24.74
CA CYS A 232 11.35 -3.22 23.89
C CYS A 232 10.07 -3.65 24.64
N VAL A 233 10.20 -4.02 25.92
CA VAL A 233 9.06 -4.37 26.78
C VAL A 233 8.32 -3.13 27.26
N MET A 234 9.03 -2.21 27.92
CA MET A 234 8.41 -1.17 28.75
C MET A 234 8.02 0.07 27.95
N ARG A 235 8.84 0.48 26.97
CA ARG A 235 8.59 1.69 26.16
C ARG A 235 7.83 1.39 24.88
N GLU A 236 8.10 0.25 24.26
CA GLU A 236 7.49 -0.12 22.98
C GLU A 236 6.29 -1.05 23.15
N GLY A 237 6.21 -1.81 24.25
CA GLY A 237 5.14 -2.81 24.44
C GLY A 237 5.21 -3.97 23.45
N LEU A 238 6.36 -4.15 22.77
CA LEU A 238 6.56 -5.20 21.76
C LEU A 238 6.93 -6.54 22.38
N GLY A 239 7.45 -6.52 23.62
CA GLY A 239 8.01 -7.67 24.32
C GLY A 239 7.25 -8.04 25.59
N TRP A 240 7.18 -9.34 25.89
CA TRP A 240 6.69 -9.89 27.15
C TRP A 240 7.84 -10.56 27.90
N VAL A 241 7.91 -10.37 29.21
CA VAL A 241 8.98 -10.96 30.04
C VAL A 241 8.55 -12.34 30.51
N ASP A 242 9.44 -13.31 30.37
CA ASP A 242 9.30 -14.65 30.92
C ASP A 242 10.48 -14.96 31.86
N GLU A 243 10.14 -15.18 33.13
CA GLU A 243 11.07 -15.50 34.23
C GLU A 243 10.90 -16.94 34.73
N GLN A 244 10.14 -17.79 34.02
CA GLN A 244 9.84 -19.16 34.45
C GLN A 244 10.98 -20.15 34.17
N GLY A 245 11.99 -19.73 33.38
CA GLY A 245 13.17 -20.53 33.03
C GLY A 245 14.44 -20.16 33.80
N ASP A 246 15.54 -20.84 33.46
CA ASP A 246 16.86 -20.61 34.08
C ASP A 246 17.44 -19.22 33.80
N GLU A 247 17.04 -18.59 32.69
CA GLU A 247 17.46 -17.24 32.28
C GLU A 247 16.23 -16.41 31.91
N ARG A 248 16.18 -15.16 32.38
CA ARG A 248 15.15 -14.18 32.00
C ARG A 248 15.16 -13.99 30.49
N CYS A 249 14.03 -14.23 29.84
CA CYS A 249 13.88 -14.06 28.41
C CYS A 249 12.75 -13.09 28.07
N VAL A 250 12.81 -12.52 26.87
CA VAL A 250 11.82 -11.58 26.34
C VAL A 250 11.23 -12.18 25.07
N TRP A 251 9.91 -12.25 25.02
CA TRP A 251 9.14 -12.72 23.87
C TRP A 251 8.64 -11.54 23.06
N VAL A 252 9.14 -11.37 21.84
CA VAL A 252 8.68 -10.33 20.92
C VAL A 252 7.46 -10.84 20.18
N ILE A 253 6.27 -10.42 20.64
CA ILE A 253 4.97 -10.98 20.24
C ILE A 253 4.72 -10.86 18.75
N ALA A 254 5.19 -9.79 18.11
CA ALA A 254 5.06 -9.61 16.67
C ALA A 254 5.76 -10.71 15.86
N ALA A 255 6.84 -11.30 16.39
CA ALA A 255 7.63 -12.35 15.74
C ALA A 255 7.29 -13.76 16.23
N VAL A 256 6.31 -13.90 17.13
CA VAL A 256 5.81 -15.21 17.59
C VAL A 256 4.74 -15.67 16.63
N ASP A 257 4.92 -16.85 16.05
CA ASP A 257 3.85 -17.54 15.36
C ASP A 257 2.93 -18.21 16.38
N PHE A 258 1.74 -17.65 16.59
CA PHE A 258 0.72 -18.25 17.46
C PHE A 258 -0.12 -19.32 16.73
N GLY A 259 0.17 -19.58 15.46
CA GLY A 259 -0.51 -20.54 14.60
C GLY A 259 0.13 -21.93 14.66
N SER A 260 0.02 -22.61 15.80
CA SER A 260 0.17 -24.07 15.86
C SER A 260 -0.87 -24.68 16.79
#